data_AF-A0A392MHT9-F1
#
_entry.id   AF-A0A392MHT9-F1
#
_cell.length_a   1.000
_cell.length_b   1.000
_cell.length_c   1.000
_cell.angle_alpha   90.00
_cell.angle_beta   90.00
_cell.angle_gamma   90.00
#
_symmetry.space_group_name_H-M   'P 1'
#
loop_
_entity.id
_entity.type
_entity.pdbx_description
1 polymer ?
#
loop_
_entity_poly.entity_id
_entity_poly.type
_entity_poly.pdbx_seq_one_letter_code
_entity_poly.pdbx_strand_id
1 'polypeptide(L)'
;MILTGTQWEEEDIQNTFLNYFQGIFQSSNSDSNIDDVTSVVANRITPDMKSYLDQDYTAEEVYTAIKQMSSLATPGPDGLSAIFYRRFWDIIGSHVTTSILNILNNSYNNISNVNNTFICLIPKTNHPSTPSDYRPIALCMSILKLSLKPLLTE
;
A
#
# COMPACT_ATOMS: atom_id res chain seq x y z
N MET A 1 -9.60 25.62 3.01
CA MET A 1 -10.03 25.94 1.62
C MET A 1 -11.40 26.59 1.72
N ILE A 2 -11.56 27.87 1.35
CA ILE A 2 -12.84 28.59 1.51
C ILE A 2 -13.59 28.52 0.18
N LEU A 3 -14.69 27.79 0.16
CA LEU A 3 -15.70 27.85 -0.89
C LEU A 3 -17.02 28.24 -0.20
N THR A 4 -17.64 29.33 -0.67
CA THR A 4 -19.02 29.79 -0.39
C THR A 4 -19.38 30.44 0.94
N GLY A 5 -18.46 31.13 1.65
CA GLY A 5 -18.84 32.03 2.75
C GLY A 5 -19.35 31.35 4.03
N THR A 6 -19.30 30.03 4.10
CA THR A 6 -19.47 29.24 5.32
C THR A 6 -18.08 28.77 5.74
N GLN A 7 -17.67 29.09 6.97
CA GLN A 7 -16.42 28.58 7.54
C GLN A 7 -16.64 27.12 7.92
N TRP A 8 -16.20 26.20 7.06
CA TRP A 8 -16.18 24.79 7.39
C TRP A 8 -15.00 24.52 8.31
N GLU A 9 -15.26 23.91 9.47
CA GLU A 9 -14.20 23.46 10.34
C GLU A 9 -13.44 22.29 9.69
N GLU A 10 -12.13 22.21 9.94
CA GLU A 10 -11.28 21.17 9.35
C GLU A 10 -11.80 19.77 9.69
N GLU A 11 -12.36 19.60 10.88
CA GLU A 11 -12.97 18.38 11.37
C GLU A 11 -14.22 17.97 10.57
N ASP A 12 -15.09 18.92 10.21
CA ASP A 12 -16.29 18.66 9.40
C ASP A 12 -15.93 18.17 8.00
N ILE A 13 -14.90 18.78 7.40
CA ILE A 13 -14.38 18.38 6.10
C ILE A 13 -13.81 16.95 6.20
N GLN A 14 -12.97 16.69 7.20
CA GLN A 14 -12.36 15.39 7.42
C GLN A 14 -13.43 14.29 7.60
N ASN A 15 -14.42 14.53 8.46
CA ASN A 15 -15.52 13.60 8.71
C ASN A 15 -16.35 13.32 7.46
N THR A 16 -16.61 14.35 6.65
CA THR A 16 -17.33 14.19 5.37
C THR A 16 -16.60 13.24 4.41
N PHE A 17 -15.28 13.41 4.27
CA PHE A 17 -14.47 12.53 3.43
C PHE A 17 -14.32 11.12 4.01
N LEU A 18 -14.10 11.00 5.33
CA LEU A 18 -14.00 9.71 6.00
C LEU A 18 -15.27 8.90 5.85
N ASN A 19 -16.43 9.48 6.16
CA ASN A 19 -17.72 8.79 6.05
C ASN A 19 -18.00 8.35 4.61
N TYR A 20 -17.73 9.23 3.62
CA TYR A 20 -17.91 8.89 2.22
C TYR A 20 -17.01 7.71 1.80
N PHE A 21 -15.71 7.79 2.08
CA PHE A 21 -14.77 6.74 1.65
C PHE A 21 -14.94 5.44 2.45
N GLN A 22 -15.26 5.52 3.74
CA GLN A 22 -15.63 4.34 4.53
C GLN A 22 -16.85 3.65 3.93
N GLY A 23 -17.88 4.39 3.54
CA GLY A 23 -19.08 3.81 2.92
C GLY A 23 -18.79 3.06 1.62
N ILE A 24 -17.88 3.56 0.77
CA ILE A 24 -17.54 2.87 -0.49
C ILE A 24 -16.54 1.72 -0.32
N PHE A 25 -15.69 1.76 0.72
CA PHE A 25 -14.69 0.73 0.99
C PHE A 25 -15.18 -0.33 1.99
N GLN A 26 -16.32 -0.12 2.63
CA GLN A 26 -17.01 -1.14 3.42
C GLN A 26 -17.71 -2.12 2.47
N SER A 27 -17.44 -3.41 2.65
CA SER A 27 -18.15 -4.46 1.92
C SER A 27 -19.63 -4.46 2.32
N SER A 28 -20.52 -4.23 1.36
CA SER A 28 -21.96 -4.19 1.60
C SER A 28 -22.62 -5.58 1.68
N ASN A 29 -21.85 -6.66 1.46
CA ASN A 29 -22.39 -8.00 1.25
C ASN A 29 -21.75 -9.01 2.21
N SER A 30 -22.59 -9.62 3.04
CA SER A 30 -22.27 -10.80 3.84
C SER A 30 -22.13 -12.03 2.93
N ASP A 31 -20.92 -12.58 2.84
CA ASP A 31 -20.54 -13.99 2.64
C ASP A 31 -21.17 -14.86 1.53
N SER A 32 -22.00 -14.34 0.63
CA SER A 32 -22.81 -15.19 -0.25
C SER A 32 -22.28 -15.32 -1.68
N ASN A 33 -20.99 -15.57 -1.89
CA ASN A 33 -20.47 -16.13 -3.18
C ASN A 33 -18.95 -16.44 -3.24
N ILE A 34 -18.21 -16.37 -2.12
CA ILE A 34 -16.75 -16.59 -2.17
C ILE A 34 -16.42 -17.98 -2.71
N ASP A 35 -17.18 -19.00 -2.32
CA ASP A 35 -16.96 -20.37 -2.78
C ASP A 35 -17.21 -20.52 -4.30
N ASP A 36 -18.26 -19.90 -4.82
CA ASP A 36 -18.56 -19.91 -6.27
C ASP A 36 -17.46 -19.21 -7.07
N VAL A 37 -16.94 -18.06 -6.60
CA VAL A 37 -15.84 -17.33 -7.26
C VAL A 37 -14.52 -18.09 -7.16
N THR A 38 -14.21 -18.65 -5.99
CA THR A 38 -12.96 -19.39 -5.76
C THR A 38 -12.96 -20.76 -6.46
N SER A 39 -14.13 -21.34 -6.73
CA SER A 39 -14.25 -22.59 -7.48
C SER A 39 -13.64 -22.51 -8.89
N VAL A 40 -13.69 -21.34 -9.54
CA VAL A 40 -13.15 -21.12 -10.89
C VAL A 40 -11.61 -21.14 -10.92
N VAL A 41 -10.98 -20.87 -9.77
CA VAL A 41 -9.53 -20.92 -9.60
C VAL A 41 -9.05 -22.12 -8.78
N ALA A 42 -9.97 -22.98 -8.34
CA ALA A 42 -9.65 -24.20 -7.60
C ALA A 42 -8.71 -25.09 -8.43
N ASN A 43 -7.66 -25.61 -7.79
CA ASN A 43 -6.63 -26.47 -8.38
C ASN A 43 -5.79 -25.84 -9.51
N ARG A 44 -5.74 -24.51 -9.61
CA ARG A 44 -4.82 -23.80 -10.53
C ARG A 44 -3.38 -23.75 -10.05
N ILE A 45 -3.14 -23.98 -8.76
CA ILE A 45 -1.81 -23.99 -8.15
C ILE A 45 -1.33 -25.44 -8.09
N THR A 46 -0.25 -25.74 -8.81
CA THR A 46 0.39 -27.06 -8.74
C THR A 46 1.13 -27.23 -7.40
N PRO A 47 1.43 -28.46 -6.95
CA PRO A 47 2.24 -28.68 -5.76
C PRO A 47 3.60 -27.98 -5.81
N ASP A 48 4.21 -27.90 -7.00
CA ASP A 48 5.48 -27.21 -7.20
C ASP A 48 5.33 -25.69 -7.03
N MET A 49 4.27 -25.10 -7.60
CA MET A 49 3.98 -23.68 -7.41
C MET A 49 3.66 -23.38 -5.94
N LYS A 50 2.93 -24.26 -5.26
CA LYS A 50 2.66 -24.12 -3.83
C LYS A 50 3.96 -24.17 -3.02
N SER A 51 4.81 -25.15 -3.28
CA SER A 51 6.11 -25.30 -2.63
C SER A 51 6.98 -24.08 -2.82
N TYR A 52 6.92 -23.45 -4.00
CA TYR A 52 7.63 -22.21 -4.30
C TYR A 52 7.03 -20.99 -3.59
N LEU A 53 5.71 -20.83 -3.60
CA LEU A 53 5.01 -19.72 -2.94
C LEU A 53 5.07 -19.78 -1.40
N ASP A 54 5.26 -20.98 -0.84
CA ASP A 54 5.43 -21.21 0.60
C ASP A 54 6.90 -20.99 1.06
N GLN A 55 7.82 -20.59 0.16
CA GLN A 55 9.21 -20.29 0.53
C GLN A 55 9.34 -18.94 1.25
N ASP A 56 10.33 -18.87 2.14
CA ASP A 56 10.72 -17.61 2.79
C ASP A 56 11.38 -16.66 1.78
N TYR A 57 11.04 -15.37 1.90
CA TYR A 57 11.72 -14.32 1.15
C TYR A 57 13.18 -14.18 1.60
N THR A 58 14.03 -13.78 0.67
CA THR A 58 15.46 -13.65 0.83
C THR A 58 15.93 -12.20 0.75
N ALA A 59 17.12 -11.93 1.30
CA ALA A 59 17.76 -10.62 1.19
C ALA A 59 18.01 -10.19 -0.26
N GLU A 60 18.28 -11.14 -1.15
CA GLU A 60 18.55 -10.89 -2.57
C GLU A 60 17.29 -10.40 -3.30
N GLU A 61 16.13 -10.99 -2.99
CA GLU A 61 14.84 -10.56 -3.54
C GLU A 61 14.48 -9.14 -3.06
N VAL A 62 14.74 -8.83 -1.79
CA VAL A 62 14.55 -7.48 -1.23
C VAL A 62 15.45 -6.47 -1.95
N TYR A 63 16.72 -6.80 -2.14
CA TYR A 63 17.65 -5.92 -2.83
C TYR A 63 17.28 -5.72 -4.31
N THR A 64 16.86 -6.79 -4.98
CA THR A 64 16.39 -6.77 -6.37
C THR A 64 15.16 -5.87 -6.51
N ALA A 65 14.19 -5.98 -5.60
CA ALA A 65 13.00 -5.12 -5.56
C ALA A 65 13.34 -3.63 -5.43
N ILE A 66 14.34 -3.28 -4.59
CA ILE A 66 14.82 -1.89 -4.42
C ILE A 66 15.47 -1.37 -5.70
N LYS A 67 16.27 -2.21 -6.39
CA LYS A 67 16.87 -1.86 -7.69
C LYS A 67 15.81 -1.62 -8.76
N GLN A 68 14.77 -2.45 -8.80
CA GLN A 68 13.68 -2.35 -9.77
C GLN A 68 12.65 -1.25 -9.45
N MET A 69 12.78 -0.54 -8.32
CA MET A 69 11.96 0.66 -8.07
C MET A 69 12.33 1.77 -9.04
N SER A 70 11.34 2.28 -9.77
CA SER A 70 11.51 3.47 -10.61
C SER A 70 12.08 4.62 -9.78
N SER A 71 13.11 5.29 -10.30
CA SER A 71 13.68 6.52 -9.73
C SER A 71 12.68 7.67 -9.65
N LEU A 72 11.61 7.61 -10.43
CA LEU A 72 10.53 8.60 -10.47
C LEU A 72 9.36 8.24 -9.53
N ALA A 73 9.49 7.18 -8.72
CA ALA A 73 8.47 6.87 -7.72
C ALA A 73 8.41 7.99 -6.67
N THR A 74 7.22 8.55 -6.49
CA THR A 74 6.95 9.58 -5.47
C THR A 74 7.40 9.08 -4.10
N PRO A 75 8.19 9.87 -3.35
CA PRO A 75 8.61 9.51 -2.01
C PRO A 75 7.39 9.18 -1.14
N GLY A 76 7.58 8.28 -0.18
CA GLY A 76 6.58 8.05 0.85
C GLY A 76 6.32 9.32 1.68
N PRO A 77 5.40 9.25 2.63
CA PRO A 77 5.18 10.34 3.61
C PRO A 77 6.43 10.67 4.45
N ASP A 78 7.42 9.77 4.45
CA ASP A 78 8.76 9.96 5.04
C ASP A 78 9.70 10.82 4.18
N GLY A 79 9.31 11.19 2.96
CA GLY A 79 10.13 11.96 2.03
C GLY A 79 11.25 11.13 1.38
N LEU A 80 11.34 9.82 1.64
CA LEU A 80 12.43 8.97 1.16
C LEU A 80 12.07 8.35 -0.20
N SER A 81 12.81 8.75 -1.24
CA SER A 81 12.65 8.22 -2.60
C SER A 81 13.47 6.95 -2.82
N ALA A 82 13.18 6.21 -3.89
CA ALA A 82 13.98 5.04 -4.29
C ALA A 82 15.48 5.35 -4.48
N ILE A 83 15.81 6.61 -4.84
CA ILE A 83 17.19 7.07 -4.98
C ILE A 83 17.91 7.10 -3.63
N PHE A 84 17.23 7.47 -2.54
CA PHE A 84 17.80 7.47 -1.20
C PHE A 84 18.24 6.07 -0.79
N TYR A 85 17.34 5.08 -0.90
CA TYR A 85 17.64 3.69 -0.55
C TYR A 85 18.78 3.10 -1.37
N ARG A 86 18.85 3.41 -2.66
CA ARG A 86 19.97 2.96 -3.51
C ARG A 86 21.29 3.65 -3.15
N ARG A 87 21.26 4.96 -2.86
CA ARG A 87 22.47 5.75 -2.59
C ARG A 87 23.11 5.39 -1.25
N PHE A 88 22.30 5.13 -0.23
CA PHE A 88 22.76 4.86 1.13
C PHE A 88 22.68 3.38 1.52
N TRP A 89 22.53 2.48 0.53
CA TRP A 89 22.35 1.05 0.76
C TRP A 89 23.42 0.44 1.65
N ASP A 90 24.68 0.83 1.48
CA ASP A 90 25.80 0.32 2.28
C ASP A 90 25.69 0.67 3.77
N ILE A 91 24.90 1.70 4.11
CA ILE A 91 24.70 2.20 5.48
C ILE A 91 23.40 1.64 6.07
N ILE A 92 22.30 1.69 5.32
CA ILE A 92 20.95 1.36 5.84
C ILE A 92 20.41 0.01 5.37
N GLY A 93 21.06 -0.62 4.40
CA GLY A 93 20.51 -1.77 3.67
C GLY A 93 20.32 -3.01 4.54
N SER A 94 21.20 -3.23 5.51
CA SER A 94 21.06 -4.31 6.50
C SER A 94 19.77 -4.14 7.30
N HIS A 95 19.57 -2.96 7.90
CA HIS A 95 18.37 -2.65 8.69
C HIS A 95 17.10 -2.71 7.85
N VAL A 96 17.11 -2.13 6.64
CA VAL A 96 15.96 -2.16 5.72
C VAL A 96 15.60 -3.60 5.34
N THR A 97 16.60 -4.42 5.02
CA THR A 97 16.40 -5.84 4.66
C THR A 97 15.82 -6.63 5.83
N THR A 98 16.39 -6.50 7.02
CA THR A 98 15.88 -7.18 8.22
C THR A 98 14.45 -6.78 8.52
N SER A 99 14.11 -5.49 8.41
CA SER A 99 12.74 -5.02 8.61
C SER A 99 11.77 -5.61 7.60
N ILE A 100 12.13 -5.64 6.30
CA ILE A 100 11.27 -6.19 5.25
C ILE A 100 11.08 -7.70 5.41
N LEU A 101 12.14 -8.46 5.68
CA LEU A 101 12.06 -9.91 5.88
C LEU A 101 11.25 -10.27 7.13
N ASN A 102 11.35 -9.47 8.19
CA ASN A 102 10.50 -9.66 9.37
C ASN A 102 9.01 -9.44 9.05
N ILE A 103 8.69 -8.50 8.15
CA ILE A 103 7.31 -8.27 7.70
C ILE A 103 6.82 -9.44 6.84
N LEU A 104 7.66 -9.94 5.93
CA LEU A 104 7.30 -10.95 4.94
C LEU A 104 7.25 -12.38 5.51
N ASN A 105 8.22 -12.78 6.33
CA ASN A 105 8.39 -14.17 6.76
C ASN A 105 7.83 -14.44 8.17
N ASN A 106 7.82 -13.45 9.07
CA ASN A 106 7.57 -13.66 10.50
C ASN A 106 6.17 -13.27 11.00
N SER A 107 5.20 -13.10 10.09
CA SER A 107 3.78 -12.80 10.36
C SER A 107 3.50 -11.55 11.22
N TYR A 108 2.98 -10.49 10.56
CA TYR A 108 2.03 -9.42 10.96
C TYR A 108 1.91 -8.86 12.41
N ASN A 109 2.68 -9.30 13.40
CA ASN A 109 2.47 -8.94 14.81
C ASN A 109 3.05 -7.57 15.20
N ASN A 110 3.75 -6.88 14.28
CA ASN A 110 4.42 -5.60 14.57
C ASN A 110 4.31 -4.57 13.43
N ILE A 111 3.26 -4.67 12.62
CA ILE A 111 3.03 -3.79 11.45
C ILE A 111 2.26 -2.51 11.81
N SER A 112 1.77 -2.35 13.05
CA SER A 112 0.94 -1.21 13.46
C SER A 112 1.55 0.16 13.12
N ASN A 113 2.88 0.29 13.17
CA ASN A 113 3.58 1.53 12.80
C ASN A 113 3.88 1.66 11.30
N VAL A 114 3.94 0.54 10.56
CA VAL A 114 4.26 0.52 9.12
C VAL A 114 3.00 0.66 8.25
N ASN A 115 1.85 0.19 8.74
CA ASN A 115 0.54 0.33 8.10
C ASN A 115 -0.04 1.75 8.15
N ASN A 116 0.64 2.70 8.81
CA ASN A 116 0.20 4.07 8.85
C ASN A 116 0.35 4.69 7.45
N THR A 117 -0.76 4.74 6.72
CA THR A 117 -0.82 5.15 5.32
C THR A 117 -1.45 6.54 5.26
N PHE A 118 -0.71 7.50 4.71
CA PHE A 118 -1.26 8.83 4.49
C PHE A 118 -2.18 8.79 3.29
N ILE A 119 -3.43 9.24 3.44
CA ILE A 119 -4.36 9.34 2.32
C ILE A 119 -4.24 10.75 1.75
N CYS A 120 -3.79 10.86 0.50
CA CYS A 120 -3.82 12.10 -0.27
C CYS A 120 -5.04 12.10 -1.19
N LEU A 121 -5.77 13.22 -1.24
CA LEU A 121 -6.93 13.39 -2.11
C LEU A 121 -6.52 14.16 -3.36
N ILE A 122 -6.58 13.51 -4.53
CA ILE A 122 -6.30 14.15 -5.82
C ILE A 122 -7.62 14.54 -6.50
N PRO A 123 -7.82 15.82 -6.86
CA PRO A 123 -9.04 16.23 -7.56
C PRO A 123 -9.10 15.64 -8.98
N LYS A 124 -10.28 15.16 -9.38
CA LYS A 124 -10.57 14.64 -10.73
C LYS A 124 -10.90 15.74 -11.73
N THR A 125 -11.34 16.90 -11.24
CA THR A 125 -11.82 18.03 -12.03
C THR A 125 -11.20 19.32 -11.52
N ASN A 126 -11.26 20.40 -12.32
CA ASN A 126 -10.69 21.70 -11.96
C ASN A 126 -11.43 22.40 -10.80
N HIS A 127 -12.69 22.04 -10.58
CA HIS A 127 -13.56 22.62 -9.56
C HIS A 127 -14.26 21.52 -8.77
N PRO A 128 -13.52 20.78 -7.93
CA PRO A 128 -14.09 19.70 -7.12
C PRO A 128 -14.97 20.29 -6.01
N SER A 129 -16.20 19.78 -5.88
CA SER A 129 -17.17 20.28 -4.88
C SER A 129 -17.69 19.19 -3.96
N THR A 130 -17.54 17.92 -4.34
CA THR A 130 -18.02 16.76 -3.58
C THR A 130 -16.90 15.75 -3.33
N PRO A 131 -17.01 14.88 -2.30
CA PRO A 131 -16.02 13.82 -2.07
C PRO A 131 -15.80 12.88 -3.27
N SER A 132 -16.85 12.65 -4.08
CA SER A 132 -16.76 11.88 -5.33
C SER A 132 -15.85 12.51 -6.38
N ASP A 133 -15.61 13.82 -6.32
CA ASP A 133 -14.70 14.52 -7.24
C ASP A 133 -13.23 14.30 -6.90
N TYR A 134 -12.92 13.57 -5.83
CA TYR A 134 -11.56 13.25 -5.44
C TYR A 134 -11.25 11.77 -5.64
N ARG A 135 -9.99 11.47 -5.95
CA ARG A 135 -9.41 10.12 -5.91
C ARG A 135 -8.57 10.00 -4.65
N PRO A 136 -8.86 9.07 -3.73
CA PRO A 136 -7.99 8.80 -2.62
C PRO A 136 -6.76 8.03 -3.14
N ILE A 137 -5.58 8.50 -2.78
CA ILE A 137 -4.32 7.80 -3.01
C ILE A 137 -3.70 7.49 -1.66
N ALA A 138 -3.59 6.20 -1.39
CA ALA A 138 -2.85 5.68 -0.25
C ALA A 138 -1.34 5.84 -0.49
N LEU A 139 -0.73 6.78 0.24
CA LEU A 139 0.71 6.92 0.35
C LEU A 139 1.20 6.03 1.49
N CYS A 140 1.40 4.75 1.18
CA CYS A 140 2.06 3.84 2.10
C CYS A 140 3.55 4.17 2.21
N MET A 141 4.14 3.84 3.37
CA MET A 141 5.58 3.92 3.57
C MET A 141 6.32 3.19 2.44
N SER A 142 7.44 3.75 1.98
CA SER A 142 8.26 3.16 0.91
C SER A 142 8.63 1.69 1.22
N ILE A 143 8.77 1.35 2.51
CA ILE A 143 9.00 -0.01 3.01
C ILE A 143 7.85 -0.97 2.69
N LEU A 144 6.58 -0.56 2.80
CA LEU A 144 5.46 -1.41 2.38
C LEU A 144 5.45 -1.65 0.88
N LYS A 145 5.73 -0.61 0.08
CA LYS A 145 5.88 -0.78 -1.38
C LYS A 145 7.01 -1.75 -1.72
N LEU A 146 8.08 -1.74 -0.92
CA LEU A 146 9.21 -2.66 -1.06
C LEU A 146 8.85 -4.09 -0.68
N SER A 147 8.08 -4.30 0.39
CA SER A 147 7.59 -5.62 0.77
C SER A 147 6.67 -6.23 -0.30
N LEU A 148 5.84 -5.42 -0.97
CA LEU A 148 4.94 -5.92 -2.02
C LEU A 148 5.61 -6.19 -3.37
N LYS A 149 6.80 -5.67 -3.63
CA LYS A 149 7.39 -5.76 -4.96
C LYS A 149 7.93 -7.15 -5.31
N PRO A 150 8.63 -7.88 -4.41
CA PRO A 150 8.96 -9.30 -4.62
C PRO A 150 7.72 -10.13 -4.98
N LEU A 151 6.57 -9.90 -4.32
CA LEU A 151 5.28 -10.55 -4.61
C LEU A 151 4.72 -10.27 -6.02
N LEU A 152 5.18 -9.23 -6.72
CA LEU A 152 4.60 -8.74 -7.98
C LEU A 152 5.54 -8.91 -9.19
N THR A 153 6.73 -9.50 -9.01
CA THR A 153 7.75 -9.58 -10.06
C THR A 153 7.90 -10.97 -10.68
N GLU A 154 6.84 -11.78 -10.64
CA GLU A 154 6.77 -13.11 -11.28
C GLU A 154 6.00 -13.10 -12.60
#